data_AF-A0A928TC37-F1
#
_entry.id   AF-A0A928TC37-F1
#
_cell.length_a   1.000
_cell.length_b   1.000
_cell.length_c   1.000
_cell.angle_alpha   90.00
_cell.angle_beta   90.00
_cell.angle_gamma   90.00
#
_symmetry.space_group_name_H-M   'P 1'
#
loop_
_entity.id
_entity.type
_entity.pdbx_description
1 polymer ?
#
loop_
_entity_poly.entity_id
_entity_poly.type
_entity_poly.pdbx_seq_one_letter_code
_entity_poly.pdbx_strand_id
1 'polypeptide(L)'
;MIRALLLAPGIVVALLAGTAPTLPASAMTAGAFAFDCADPHEDDVNDLFTVTPTPAADGAVSGAAPLLVTVAIRGGVVVFEGDLVGATLNWGDGTGASTVAATPCGDGGTFWPEQALTHTYTVPGAYTPMWTFTLDTMTMTVPAGFVQVNQVAATAAPTAVSTPTPIGPSPTSPVPGTASTEPAATPVEGSPAPQATPSAPASTASPATPEATSTPTTGATAAIAPASASSPSPRAGGGRSEIVDSIPGPEEISRDPDVILTNLAVAGVTVWVLFSSVFLNQALQDNRSEIERRTAWLSRPWRRFAGVAGHTSGTARAMALGGVLVITGTIYSLLEPGFGLNRATATLFIAAVLGVGVVTFMVSGLEAWRSRAVLGVPAAVRVFPACMVIAAVSVTVSRLLALQPGVMYGFVASCALLAPADPSPRDEGRVAIAPVTATLALVVAAWLLVWPLRSLSAESGSWGFEAAEATAVVIFIGGIESVVANMLPLSIMDGGKVFRWSPLVWVCCAVVAAFLTWHVLIAREREYFSGLREASSLAVLTLFLAYTGLSAAIWAYFKFRTLPAGQT
;
A
#
# COMPACT_ATOMS: atom_id res chain seq x y z
N MET A 1 -6.73 -0.28 23.19
CA MET A 1 -5.34 -0.19 22.66
C MET A 1 -4.72 1.22 22.65
N ILE A 2 -5.37 2.28 22.13
CA ILE A 2 -4.75 3.61 21.95
C ILE A 2 -4.11 4.20 23.23
N ARG A 3 -4.73 4.05 24.41
CA ARG A 3 -4.13 4.44 25.70
C ARG A 3 -2.81 3.72 26.04
N ALA A 4 -2.57 2.51 25.53
CA ALA A 4 -1.31 1.79 25.74
C ALA A 4 -0.18 2.32 24.84
N LEU A 5 -0.49 2.71 23.58
CA LEU A 5 0.51 3.35 22.70
C LEU A 5 0.95 4.72 23.24
N LEU A 6 0.03 5.52 23.79
CA LEU A 6 0.35 6.82 24.39
C LEU A 6 1.17 6.71 25.69
N LEU A 7 1.14 5.56 26.37
CA LEU A 7 1.97 5.30 27.55
C LEU A 7 3.39 4.82 27.20
N ALA A 8 3.62 4.25 26.00
CA ALA A 8 4.92 3.74 25.59
C ALA A 8 6.09 4.73 25.71
N PRO A 9 6.01 6.00 25.23
CA PRO A 9 7.10 6.96 25.42
C PRO A 9 7.30 7.33 26.91
N GLY A 10 6.23 7.39 27.70
CA GLY A 10 6.31 7.60 29.15
C GLY A 10 6.97 6.43 29.88
N ILE A 11 6.72 5.19 29.45
CA ILE A 11 7.33 3.97 30.01
C ILE A 11 8.81 3.89 29.69
N VAL A 12 9.25 4.32 28.49
CA VAL A 12 10.70 4.39 28.16
C VAL A 12 11.42 5.42 29.04
N VAL A 13 10.78 6.57 29.33
CA VAL A 13 11.32 7.57 30.26
C VAL A 13 11.27 7.08 31.72
N ALA A 14 10.23 6.36 32.12
CA ALA A 14 10.10 5.79 33.46
C ALA A 14 11.06 4.61 33.72
N LEU A 15 11.36 3.78 32.72
CA LEU A 15 12.39 2.74 32.81
C LEU A 15 13.81 3.31 32.90
N LEU A 16 14.03 4.53 32.39
CA LEU A 16 15.26 5.30 32.65
C LEU A 16 15.27 5.96 34.04
N ALA A 17 14.14 6.01 34.76
CA ALA A 17 13.97 6.66 36.07
C ALA A 17 13.71 5.69 37.25
N GLY A 18 13.34 4.44 37.00
CA GLY A 18 13.37 3.35 37.98
C GLY A 18 12.17 3.21 38.93
N THR A 19 10.94 3.54 38.52
CA THR A 19 9.73 3.37 39.36
C THR A 19 8.57 2.68 38.63
N ALA A 20 7.79 1.88 39.35
CA ALA A 20 6.67 1.08 38.82
C ALA A 20 5.42 1.17 39.73
N PRO A 21 4.20 1.34 39.20
CA PRO A 21 2.95 1.36 39.97
C PRO A 21 2.11 0.08 39.79
N THR A 22 1.27 -0.23 40.79
CA THR A 22 0.30 -1.33 40.81
C THR A 22 -1.14 -0.81 40.70
N LEU A 23 -2.07 -1.60 40.14
CA LEU A 23 -3.52 -1.32 40.12
C LEU A 23 -4.34 -2.59 40.42
N PRO A 24 -5.55 -2.45 41.02
CA PRO A 24 -6.36 -3.58 41.50
C PRO A 24 -7.46 -4.04 40.52
N ALA A 25 -7.99 -5.24 40.76
CA ALA A 25 -9.12 -5.82 40.04
C ALA A 25 -10.46 -5.66 40.80
N SER A 26 -11.60 -5.78 40.10
CA SER A 26 -12.95 -5.88 40.67
C SER A 26 -13.87 -6.68 39.72
N ALA A 27 -14.91 -7.30 40.27
CA ALA A 27 -15.58 -8.48 39.69
C ALA A 27 -16.94 -8.21 39.02
N MET A 28 -17.42 -9.18 38.24
CA MET A 28 -18.77 -9.24 37.64
C MET A 28 -19.71 -10.19 38.40
N THR A 29 -21.02 -9.99 38.26
CA THR A 29 -22.09 -10.89 38.73
C THR A 29 -23.08 -11.18 37.60
N ALA A 30 -23.56 -12.43 37.52
CA ALA A 30 -24.38 -12.93 36.42
C ALA A 30 -25.89 -13.04 36.75
N GLY A 31 -26.73 -13.06 35.73
CA GLY A 31 -28.18 -13.35 35.79
C GLY A 31 -28.73 -13.64 34.39
N ALA A 32 -29.51 -14.72 34.23
CA ALA A 32 -29.70 -15.39 32.94
C ALA A 32 -31.10 -15.24 32.32
N PHE A 33 -31.15 -15.31 30.99
CA PHE A 33 -32.27 -15.87 30.20
C PHE A 33 -31.68 -16.62 29.00
N ALA A 34 -31.77 -17.96 29.01
CA ALA A 34 -31.18 -18.78 27.96
C ALA A 34 -32.11 -18.89 26.73
N PHE A 35 -31.81 -18.13 25.69
CA PHE A 35 -31.90 -18.66 24.33
C PHE A 35 -30.63 -19.47 24.08
N ASP A 36 -30.77 -20.68 23.56
CA ASP A 36 -29.63 -21.56 23.30
C ASP A 36 -28.93 -21.11 22.00
N CYS A 37 -28.14 -20.04 22.10
CA CYS A 37 -27.25 -19.57 21.04
C CYS A 37 -26.07 -20.55 20.92
N ALA A 38 -26.35 -21.76 20.44
CA ALA A 38 -25.37 -22.82 20.26
C ALA A 38 -24.18 -22.34 19.42
N ASP A 39 -22.97 -22.76 19.81
CA ASP A 39 -21.71 -22.34 19.18
C ASP A 39 -21.82 -22.45 17.64
N PRO A 40 -21.69 -21.33 16.89
CA PRO A 40 -21.55 -21.41 15.44
C PRO A 40 -20.23 -22.14 15.14
N HIS A 41 -20.23 -22.98 14.10
CA HIS A 41 -19.00 -23.60 13.62
C HIS A 41 -18.00 -22.48 13.23
N GLU A 42 -16.76 -22.57 13.74
CA GLU A 42 -15.73 -21.51 13.57
C GLU A 42 -15.43 -21.15 12.10
N ASP A 43 -15.80 -22.01 11.14
CA ASP A 43 -15.59 -21.81 9.71
C ASP A 43 -16.64 -20.89 9.01
N ASP A 44 -17.80 -20.62 9.60
CA ASP A 44 -18.96 -20.02 8.89
C ASP A 44 -19.01 -18.47 8.86
N VAL A 45 -18.12 -17.76 9.57
CA VAL A 45 -18.24 -16.30 9.78
C VAL A 45 -18.12 -15.48 8.48
N ASN A 46 -17.41 -15.99 7.47
CA ASN A 46 -17.18 -15.28 6.20
C ASN A 46 -18.36 -15.34 5.20
N ASP A 47 -19.36 -16.22 5.43
CA ASP A 47 -20.43 -16.51 4.47
C ASP A 47 -21.81 -15.90 4.88
N LEU A 48 -21.82 -15.02 5.89
CA LEU A 48 -23.05 -14.49 6.51
C LEU A 48 -23.96 -13.74 5.52
N PHE A 49 -23.38 -13.07 4.50
CA PHE A 49 -24.09 -12.26 3.51
C PHE A 49 -23.92 -12.79 2.09
N THR A 50 -25.02 -12.91 1.34
CA THR A 50 -25.02 -13.22 -0.09
C THR A 50 -25.77 -12.16 -0.89
N VAL A 51 -25.12 -11.57 -1.89
CA VAL A 51 -25.70 -10.50 -2.72
C VAL A 51 -26.10 -11.04 -4.10
N THR A 52 -27.32 -10.73 -4.54
CA THR A 52 -27.88 -11.11 -5.84
C THR A 52 -28.37 -9.86 -6.59
N PRO A 53 -28.02 -9.64 -7.87
CA PRO A 53 -27.10 -10.46 -8.66
C PRO A 53 -25.67 -10.44 -8.10
N THR A 54 -24.93 -11.52 -8.36
CA THR A 54 -23.58 -11.71 -7.83
C THR A 54 -22.67 -10.54 -8.22
N PRO A 55 -21.93 -9.93 -7.27
CA PRO A 55 -20.99 -8.87 -7.59
C PRO A 55 -19.95 -9.29 -8.63
N ALA A 56 -19.50 -8.34 -9.45
CA ALA A 56 -18.35 -8.53 -10.31
C ALA A 56 -17.04 -8.59 -9.50
N ALA A 57 -15.91 -8.86 -10.16
CA ALA A 57 -14.61 -9.04 -9.50
C ALA A 57 -14.08 -7.78 -8.78
N ASP A 58 -14.64 -6.60 -9.08
CA ASP A 58 -14.41 -5.32 -8.40
C ASP A 58 -15.34 -5.09 -7.19
N GLY A 59 -16.21 -6.06 -6.86
CA GLY A 59 -17.21 -5.95 -5.80
C GLY A 59 -18.47 -5.17 -6.20
N ALA A 60 -18.59 -4.70 -7.44
CA ALA A 60 -19.75 -3.94 -7.89
C ALA A 60 -20.89 -4.83 -8.39
N VAL A 61 -22.13 -4.51 -7.98
CA VAL A 61 -23.35 -5.08 -8.55
C VAL A 61 -23.80 -4.17 -9.70
N SER A 62 -23.87 -4.68 -10.93
CA SER A 62 -24.27 -3.86 -12.08
C SER A 62 -25.35 -4.51 -12.94
N GLY A 63 -26.18 -3.67 -13.55
CA GLY A 63 -27.31 -4.09 -14.40
C GLY A 63 -28.09 -2.90 -14.93
N ALA A 64 -29.10 -3.14 -15.75
CA ALA A 64 -29.90 -2.07 -16.36
C ALA A 64 -31.12 -1.70 -15.49
N ALA A 65 -31.55 -0.44 -15.50
CA ALA A 65 -32.74 0.01 -14.79
C ALA A 65 -34.04 -0.63 -15.37
N PRO A 66 -34.96 -1.18 -14.55
CA PRO A 66 -34.89 -1.31 -13.10
C PRO A 66 -34.00 -2.49 -12.66
N LEU A 67 -33.08 -2.23 -11.72
CA LEU A 67 -32.18 -3.25 -11.17
C LEU A 67 -32.66 -3.69 -9.78
N LEU A 68 -33.11 -4.94 -9.67
CA LEU A 68 -33.42 -5.58 -8.39
C LEU A 68 -32.13 -6.09 -7.74
N VAL A 69 -31.83 -5.63 -6.53
CA VAL A 69 -30.74 -6.10 -5.69
C VAL A 69 -31.32 -6.76 -4.44
N THR A 70 -30.79 -7.92 -4.07
CA THR A 70 -31.17 -8.68 -2.88
C THR A 70 -29.93 -8.95 -2.04
N VAL A 71 -29.99 -8.62 -0.76
CA VAL A 71 -28.98 -8.99 0.25
C VAL A 71 -29.62 -10.04 1.17
N ALA A 72 -29.19 -11.28 1.03
CA ALA A 72 -29.57 -12.39 1.88
C ALA A 72 -28.60 -12.51 3.06
N ILE A 73 -29.15 -12.67 4.26
CA ILE A 73 -28.44 -13.03 5.49
C ILE A 73 -28.75 -14.50 5.74
N ARG A 74 -27.73 -15.36 5.89
CA ARG A 74 -27.92 -16.83 6.01
C ARG A 74 -28.38 -17.31 7.40
N GLY A 75 -28.37 -16.43 8.40
CA GLY A 75 -28.54 -16.80 9.79
C GLY A 75 -27.20 -17.03 10.48
N GLY A 76 -26.98 -16.45 11.67
CA GLY A 76 -25.72 -16.59 12.40
C GLY A 76 -25.62 -15.67 13.61
N VAL A 77 -24.58 -15.82 14.42
CA VAL A 77 -24.29 -14.94 15.56
C VAL A 77 -23.17 -13.97 15.19
N VAL A 78 -23.42 -12.67 15.38
CA VAL A 78 -22.43 -11.60 15.19
C VAL A 78 -22.07 -11.03 16.56
N VAL A 79 -20.79 -10.99 16.89
CA VAL A 79 -20.29 -10.44 18.15
C VAL A 79 -19.86 -8.99 17.95
N PHE A 80 -20.37 -8.08 18.80
CA PHE A 80 -20.00 -6.67 18.83
C PHE A 80 -19.34 -6.31 20.18
N GLU A 81 -18.59 -5.20 20.23
CA GLU A 81 -17.96 -4.71 21.49
C GLU A 81 -18.96 -4.02 22.45
N GLY A 82 -20.27 -4.11 22.16
CA GLY A 82 -21.39 -3.59 22.94
C GLY A 82 -22.73 -4.14 22.42
N ASP A 83 -23.84 -3.90 23.14
CA ASP A 83 -25.14 -4.47 22.78
C ASP A 83 -25.71 -3.82 21.50
N LEU A 84 -26.10 -4.62 20.50
CA LEU A 84 -26.74 -4.13 19.27
C LEU A 84 -28.20 -3.76 19.53
N VAL A 85 -28.48 -2.46 19.52
CA VAL A 85 -29.83 -1.87 19.68
C VAL A 85 -30.62 -1.94 18.36
N GLY A 86 -29.93 -1.90 17.21
CA GLY A 86 -30.56 -2.14 15.91
C GLY A 86 -29.60 -2.08 14.73
N ALA A 87 -30.00 -2.66 13.61
CA ALA A 87 -29.27 -2.59 12.34
C ALA A 87 -30.21 -2.18 11.19
N THR A 88 -29.70 -1.35 10.28
CA THR A 88 -30.42 -0.90 9.09
C THR A 88 -29.51 -0.86 7.87
N LEU A 89 -30.06 -1.14 6.69
CA LEU A 89 -29.39 -1.02 5.39
C LEU A 89 -30.05 0.11 4.59
N ASN A 90 -29.34 1.22 4.42
CA ASN A 90 -29.76 2.32 3.54
C ASN A 90 -29.29 2.04 2.12
N TRP A 91 -30.19 2.12 1.13
CA TRP A 91 -29.88 1.75 -0.25
C TRP A 91 -29.15 2.83 -1.07
N GLY A 92 -29.02 4.05 -0.52
CA GLY A 92 -28.22 5.12 -1.11
C GLY A 92 -28.89 5.94 -2.21
N ASP A 93 -30.11 5.59 -2.63
CA ASP A 93 -30.91 6.32 -3.62
C ASP A 93 -31.97 7.26 -3.01
N GLY A 94 -32.08 7.27 -1.68
CA GLY A 94 -32.99 8.12 -0.92
C GLY A 94 -34.38 7.56 -0.68
N THR A 95 -34.70 6.33 -1.10
CA THR A 95 -36.04 5.75 -0.87
C THR A 95 -36.26 5.21 0.55
N GLY A 96 -35.22 5.20 1.39
CA GLY A 96 -35.27 4.80 2.79
C GLY A 96 -34.22 3.74 3.15
N ALA A 97 -34.40 3.12 4.32
CA ALA A 97 -33.55 2.04 4.81
C ALA A 97 -34.40 0.83 5.22
N SER A 98 -33.88 -0.37 4.93
CA SER A 98 -34.46 -1.63 5.40
C SER A 98 -33.97 -1.92 6.81
N THR A 99 -34.89 -2.17 7.75
CA THR A 99 -34.55 -2.65 9.10
C THR A 99 -34.15 -4.11 9.05
N VAL A 100 -33.12 -4.49 9.79
CA VAL A 100 -32.63 -5.86 9.86
C VAL A 100 -32.98 -6.44 11.21
N ALA A 101 -33.65 -7.60 11.19
CA ALA A 101 -33.99 -8.32 12.40
C ALA A 101 -32.70 -8.84 13.05
N ALA A 102 -32.56 -8.63 14.35
CA ALA A 102 -31.46 -9.08 15.16
C ALA A 102 -31.97 -9.28 16.60
N THR A 103 -31.40 -10.22 17.35
CA THR A 103 -31.83 -10.55 18.73
C THR A 103 -30.59 -10.76 19.61
N PRO A 104 -30.44 -10.02 20.73
CA PRO A 104 -29.26 -10.17 21.59
C PRO A 104 -29.26 -11.53 22.32
N CYS A 105 -28.09 -12.19 22.36
CA CYS A 105 -27.86 -13.46 23.08
C CYS A 105 -27.44 -13.28 24.55
N GLY A 106 -27.25 -12.05 25.03
CA GLY A 106 -26.88 -11.75 26.42
C GLY A 106 -25.37 -11.75 26.72
N ASP A 107 -24.57 -12.54 26.02
CA ASP A 107 -23.10 -12.60 26.17
C ASP A 107 -22.35 -11.69 25.17
N GLY A 108 -22.94 -10.54 24.78
CA GLY A 108 -22.41 -9.62 23.75
C GLY A 108 -22.53 -10.11 22.30
N GLY A 109 -22.92 -11.36 22.09
CA GLY A 109 -23.36 -11.89 20.80
C GLY A 109 -24.77 -11.41 20.44
N THR A 110 -25.02 -11.19 19.15
CA THR A 110 -26.35 -10.92 18.60
C THR A 110 -26.68 -11.93 17.51
N PHE A 111 -27.76 -12.69 17.66
CA PHE A 111 -28.27 -13.59 16.63
C PHE A 111 -29.00 -12.82 15.54
N TRP A 112 -28.60 -13.05 14.30
CA TRP A 112 -29.24 -12.55 13.09
C TRP A 112 -29.98 -13.74 12.45
N PRO A 113 -31.32 -13.72 12.36
CA PRO A 113 -32.06 -14.77 11.67
C PRO A 113 -31.84 -14.71 10.15
N GLU A 114 -32.06 -15.83 9.47
CA GLU A 114 -32.10 -15.90 8.02
C GLU A 114 -33.19 -14.95 7.48
N GLN A 115 -32.80 -14.01 6.63
CA GLN A 115 -33.69 -12.99 6.07
C GLN A 115 -33.13 -12.40 4.77
N ALA A 116 -34.00 -11.94 3.87
CA ALA A 116 -33.60 -11.33 2.60
C ALA A 116 -34.14 -9.90 2.50
N LEU A 117 -33.25 -8.95 2.20
CA LEU A 117 -33.57 -7.54 2.02
C LEU A 117 -33.50 -7.23 0.52
N THR A 118 -34.63 -6.83 -0.07
CA THR A 118 -34.75 -6.58 -1.51
C THR A 118 -35.01 -5.10 -1.80
N HIS A 119 -34.30 -4.53 -2.78
CA HIS A 119 -34.55 -3.17 -3.26
C HIS A 119 -34.44 -3.07 -4.78
N THR A 120 -35.23 -2.18 -5.39
CA THR A 120 -35.26 -2.00 -6.85
C THR A 120 -34.85 -0.59 -7.23
N TYR A 121 -33.65 -0.45 -7.78
CA TYR A 121 -33.17 0.82 -8.31
C TYR A 121 -33.83 1.11 -9.66
N THR A 122 -34.66 2.14 -9.71
CA THR A 122 -35.44 2.51 -10.91
C THR A 122 -34.79 3.59 -11.76
N VAL A 123 -33.83 4.34 -11.20
CA VAL A 123 -33.13 5.44 -11.86
C VAL A 123 -31.70 4.99 -12.22
N PRO A 124 -31.19 5.26 -13.43
CA PRO A 124 -29.78 5.04 -13.76
C PRO A 124 -28.86 5.92 -12.91
N GLY A 125 -27.82 5.34 -12.32
CA GLY A 125 -26.95 6.02 -11.37
C GLY A 125 -25.94 5.10 -10.70
N ALA A 126 -25.03 5.72 -9.95
CA ALA A 126 -24.10 5.05 -9.05
C ALA A 126 -24.61 5.21 -7.61
N TYR A 127 -24.75 4.10 -6.88
CA TYR A 127 -25.30 4.08 -5.53
C TYR A 127 -24.35 3.33 -4.59
N THR A 128 -24.19 3.85 -3.38
CA THR A 128 -23.41 3.23 -2.31
C THR A 128 -24.35 2.89 -1.16
N PRO A 129 -24.82 1.64 -1.05
CA PRO A 129 -25.63 1.22 0.08
C PRO A 129 -24.79 1.23 1.35
N MET A 130 -25.36 1.66 2.47
CA MET A 130 -24.68 1.84 3.75
C MET A 130 -25.39 1.04 4.84
N TRP A 131 -24.64 0.15 5.49
CA TRP A 131 -25.04 -0.45 6.76
C TRP A 131 -24.89 0.57 7.87
N THR A 132 -25.92 0.73 8.70
CA THR A 132 -25.86 1.47 9.97
C THR A 132 -26.20 0.52 11.11
N PHE A 133 -25.23 0.32 12.00
CA PHE A 133 -25.38 -0.47 13.23
C PHE A 133 -25.42 0.50 14.41
N THR A 134 -26.49 0.44 15.20
CA THR A 134 -26.66 1.21 16.43
C THR A 134 -26.38 0.30 17.60
N LEU A 135 -25.28 0.55 18.31
CA LEU A 135 -24.95 -0.05 19.59
C LEU A 135 -25.47 0.83 20.73
N ASP A 136 -25.46 0.29 21.94
CA ASP A 136 -25.73 1.00 23.20
C ASP A 136 -24.90 2.28 23.41
N THR A 137 -23.66 2.28 22.93
CA THR A 137 -22.61 3.27 23.20
C THR A 137 -22.23 4.11 21.98
N MET A 138 -22.48 3.63 20.75
CA MET A 138 -22.14 4.33 19.52
C MET A 138 -22.99 3.87 18.32
N THR A 139 -23.05 4.70 17.28
CA THR A 139 -23.58 4.30 15.97
C THR A 139 -22.42 4.25 14.98
N MET A 140 -22.28 3.14 14.26
CA MET A 140 -21.30 3.00 13.18
C MET A 140 -22.02 2.87 11.83
N THR A 141 -21.43 3.44 10.79
CA THR A 141 -21.96 3.35 9.42
C THR A 141 -20.84 2.92 8.48
N VAL A 142 -21.04 1.83 7.74
CA VAL A 142 -20.05 1.23 6.83
C VAL A 142 -20.68 0.94 5.46
N PRO A 143 -19.93 1.07 4.34
CA PRO A 143 -20.46 0.74 3.02
C PRO A 143 -20.72 -0.76 2.89
N ALA A 144 -21.88 -1.13 2.33
CA ALA A 144 -22.28 -2.52 2.08
C ALA A 144 -21.77 -3.04 0.72
N GLY A 145 -21.37 -2.14 -0.18
CA GLY A 145 -20.93 -2.44 -1.54
C GLY A 145 -21.13 -1.25 -2.47
N PHE A 146 -21.13 -1.50 -3.78
CA PHE A 146 -21.39 -0.49 -4.82
C PHE A 146 -22.38 -1.04 -5.83
N VAL A 147 -23.37 -0.23 -6.23
CA VAL A 147 -24.40 -0.60 -7.20
C VAL A 147 -24.38 0.37 -8.38
N GLN A 148 -24.17 -0.15 -9.58
CA GLN A 148 -24.11 0.61 -10.83
C GLN A 148 -25.30 0.29 -11.72
N VAL A 149 -26.23 1.23 -11.82
CA VAL A 149 -27.48 1.08 -12.58
C VAL A 149 -27.33 1.77 -13.93
N ASN A 150 -27.24 0.96 -14.97
CA ASN A 150 -27.07 1.42 -16.34
C ASN A 150 -28.41 1.81 -16.97
N GLN A 151 -28.40 2.83 -17.83
CA GLN A 151 -29.56 3.19 -18.62
C GLN A 151 -29.84 2.08 -19.64
N VAL A 152 -31.08 1.56 -19.69
CA VAL A 152 -31.51 0.72 -20.81
C VAL A 152 -31.41 1.55 -22.07
N ALA A 153 -30.51 1.15 -22.99
CA ALA A 153 -30.45 1.74 -24.31
C ALA A 153 -31.83 1.59 -24.95
N ALA A 154 -32.47 2.71 -25.30
CA ALA A 154 -33.78 2.70 -25.91
C ALA A 154 -33.73 1.81 -27.15
N THR A 155 -34.44 0.68 -27.11
CA THR A 155 -34.49 -0.26 -28.23
C THR A 155 -34.99 0.53 -29.43
N ALA A 156 -34.14 0.71 -30.44
CA ALA A 156 -34.48 1.50 -31.61
C ALA A 156 -35.77 0.93 -32.19
N ALA A 157 -36.82 1.76 -32.27
CA ALA A 157 -38.10 1.34 -32.82
C ALA A 157 -37.83 0.72 -34.20
N PRO A 158 -38.37 -0.48 -34.48
CA PRO A 158 -37.99 -1.23 -35.68
C PRO A 158 -38.20 -0.35 -36.90
N THR A 159 -37.11 -0.04 -37.59
CA THR A 159 -37.16 0.79 -38.80
C THR A 159 -38.13 0.14 -39.76
N ALA A 160 -39.21 0.84 -40.09
CA ALA A 160 -40.26 0.31 -40.94
C ALA A 160 -39.62 -0.17 -42.25
N VAL A 161 -39.66 -1.49 -42.48
CA VAL A 161 -39.12 -2.09 -43.69
C VAL A 161 -39.87 -1.47 -44.86
N SER A 162 -39.16 -0.71 -45.69
CA SER A 162 -39.74 -0.04 -46.84
C SER A 162 -40.32 -1.09 -47.77
N THR A 163 -41.65 -1.11 -47.88
CA THR A 163 -42.37 -1.99 -48.79
C THR A 163 -41.82 -1.80 -50.21
N PRO A 164 -41.32 -2.87 -50.87
CA PRO A 164 -40.74 -2.72 -52.19
C PRO A 164 -41.79 -2.22 -53.19
N THR A 165 -41.40 -1.20 -53.97
CA THR A 165 -42.25 -0.57 -54.97
C THR A 165 -42.77 -1.59 -55.99
N PRO A 166 -44.07 -1.62 -56.32
CA PRO A 166 -44.63 -2.62 -57.22
C PRO A 166 -44.15 -2.44 -58.67
N ILE A 167 -43.62 -3.51 -59.25
CA ILE A 167 -43.30 -3.59 -60.68
C ILE A 167 -44.57 -3.99 -61.44
N GLY A 168 -44.92 -3.19 -62.45
CA GLY A 168 -46.07 -3.40 -63.35
C GLY A 168 -45.91 -4.55 -64.36
N PRO A 169 -46.96 -4.87 -65.14
CA PRO A 169 -47.39 -6.26 -65.28
C PRO A 169 -47.11 -6.95 -66.63
N SER A 170 -47.06 -8.28 -66.63
CA SER A 170 -47.13 -9.17 -67.81
C SER A 170 -47.39 -10.63 -67.40
N PRO A 171 -47.92 -11.52 -68.27
CA PRO A 171 -49.31 -11.96 -68.06
C PRO A 171 -49.55 -13.47 -67.83
N THR A 172 -50.64 -13.74 -67.10
CA THR A 172 -51.69 -14.76 -67.30
C THR A 172 -51.32 -16.22 -67.66
N SER A 173 -51.62 -17.16 -66.74
CA SER A 173 -52.27 -18.46 -67.02
C SER A 173 -52.80 -19.14 -65.73
N PRO A 174 -53.77 -20.09 -65.80
CA PRO A 174 -54.90 -20.06 -64.84
C PRO A 174 -55.25 -21.36 -64.06
N VAL A 175 -55.84 -21.19 -62.84
CA VAL A 175 -56.99 -21.97 -62.27
C VAL A 175 -56.70 -23.46 -61.83
N PRO A 176 -57.50 -24.18 -60.97
CA PRO A 176 -58.55 -23.85 -59.96
C PRO A 176 -58.35 -24.41 -58.52
N GLY A 177 -59.15 -23.91 -57.54
CA GLY A 177 -59.71 -24.69 -56.40
C GLY A 177 -58.89 -24.77 -55.10
N THR A 178 -59.47 -24.88 -53.88
CA THR A 178 -60.88 -25.02 -53.45
C THR A 178 -61.08 -24.47 -52.01
N ALA A 179 -62.33 -24.22 -51.60
CA ALA A 179 -62.76 -23.45 -50.41
C ALA A 179 -62.67 -24.13 -49.01
N SER A 180 -62.73 -23.30 -47.94
CA SER A 180 -63.63 -23.44 -46.76
C SER A 180 -63.48 -22.21 -45.82
N THR A 181 -64.46 -21.28 -45.70
CA THR A 181 -65.52 -21.17 -44.65
C THR A 181 -65.03 -21.28 -43.18
N GLU A 182 -65.02 -20.21 -42.35
CA GLU A 182 -66.13 -19.53 -41.58
C GLU A 182 -66.38 -20.15 -40.16
N PRO A 183 -67.08 -19.52 -39.19
CA PRO A 183 -67.13 -18.10 -38.73
C PRO A 183 -67.21 -17.92 -37.17
N ALA A 184 -67.54 -16.68 -36.73
CA ALA A 184 -68.14 -16.21 -35.44
C ALA A 184 -67.21 -15.32 -34.54
N ALA A 185 -67.44 -14.01 -34.32
CA ALA A 185 -68.59 -13.25 -33.75
C ALA A 185 -68.57 -13.23 -32.19
N THR A 186 -68.84 -12.15 -31.42
CA THR A 186 -69.42 -10.79 -31.64
C THR A 186 -69.09 -9.83 -30.43
N PRO A 187 -69.54 -8.55 -30.34
CA PRO A 187 -68.89 -7.45 -29.56
C PRO A 187 -69.72 -6.81 -28.42
N VAL A 188 -69.14 -5.80 -27.73
CA VAL A 188 -69.76 -4.60 -27.05
C VAL A 188 -68.63 -3.54 -26.99
N GLU A 189 -68.64 -2.29 -27.50
CA GLU A 189 -69.56 -1.12 -27.54
C GLU A 189 -69.45 -0.16 -26.32
N GLY A 190 -69.18 1.14 -26.54
CA GLY A 190 -69.09 2.16 -25.46
C GLY A 190 -68.25 3.42 -25.75
N SER A 191 -68.80 4.40 -26.47
CA SER A 191 -68.31 5.80 -26.61
C SER A 191 -69.10 6.73 -25.63
N PRO A 192 -68.86 8.07 -25.46
CA PRO A 192 -68.06 9.01 -26.27
C PRO A 192 -67.20 10.09 -25.52
N ALA A 193 -66.54 10.97 -26.31
CA ALA A 193 -65.85 12.21 -25.89
C ALA A 193 -66.82 13.44 -25.83
N PRO A 194 -66.42 14.73 -25.60
CA PRO A 194 -65.50 15.51 -26.49
C PRO A 194 -64.66 16.70 -25.89
N GLN A 195 -63.68 17.18 -26.68
CA GLN A 195 -63.16 18.58 -26.84
C GLN A 195 -62.61 19.38 -25.60
N ALA A 196 -61.69 20.35 -25.72
CA ALA A 196 -61.20 21.13 -26.89
C ALA A 196 -59.71 21.54 -26.81
N THR A 197 -59.12 21.92 -27.95
CA THR A 197 -57.90 22.74 -28.11
C THR A 197 -58.31 24.20 -28.41
N PRO A 198 -57.46 25.25 -28.26
CA PRO A 198 -56.62 25.65 -29.41
C PRO A 198 -55.28 26.38 -29.12
N SER A 199 -54.45 26.43 -30.17
CA SER A 199 -53.49 27.49 -30.57
C SER A 199 -52.13 27.70 -29.87
N ALA A 200 -51.08 27.55 -30.69
CA ALA A 200 -49.78 28.23 -30.56
C ALA A 200 -49.84 29.67 -31.15
N PRO A 201 -48.72 30.44 -31.17
CA PRO A 201 -47.91 30.44 -32.40
C PRO A 201 -46.38 30.47 -32.19
N ALA A 202 -45.64 30.27 -33.27
CA ALA A 202 -44.18 30.09 -33.31
C ALA A 202 -43.38 31.37 -33.66
N SER A 203 -42.04 31.29 -33.56
CA SER A 203 -41.12 32.13 -34.34
C SER A 203 -39.79 31.40 -34.65
N THR A 204 -39.57 31.23 -35.96
CA THR A 204 -38.32 31.29 -36.76
C THR A 204 -37.17 32.15 -36.18
N ALA A 205 -35.87 32.00 -36.52
CA ALA A 205 -35.19 31.26 -37.59
C ALA A 205 -33.68 30.95 -37.28
N SER A 206 -33.04 30.17 -38.16
CA SER A 206 -31.58 29.91 -38.30
C SER A 206 -30.89 31.02 -39.15
N PRO A 207 -29.60 30.97 -39.61
CA PRO A 207 -28.48 30.04 -39.35
C PRO A 207 -27.09 30.70 -39.12
N ALA A 208 -26.04 29.90 -38.86
CA ALA A 208 -24.76 29.93 -39.60
C ALA A 208 -23.68 28.97 -39.00
N THR A 209 -23.15 28.09 -39.85
CA THR A 209 -21.87 27.38 -39.66
C THR A 209 -20.85 27.95 -40.65
N PRO A 210 -19.55 27.88 -40.36
CA PRO A 210 -18.68 27.32 -41.39
C PRO A 210 -17.75 26.21 -40.88
N GLU A 211 -17.50 25.28 -41.79
CA GLU A 211 -16.73 24.06 -41.67
C GLU A 211 -15.24 24.29 -42.01
N ALA A 212 -14.33 23.45 -41.50
CA ALA A 212 -12.92 23.43 -41.92
C ALA A 212 -12.38 22.00 -42.04
N THR A 213 -12.59 21.43 -43.24
CA THR A 213 -12.18 20.11 -43.72
C THR A 213 -10.87 20.23 -44.56
N SER A 214 -9.83 19.39 -44.47
CA SER A 214 -9.46 18.27 -43.55
C SER A 214 -8.03 17.74 -43.88
N THR A 215 -7.57 16.67 -43.19
CA THR A 215 -6.68 15.58 -43.76
C THR A 215 -5.20 15.88 -44.12
N PRO A 216 -4.35 14.88 -44.51
CA PRO A 216 -4.10 13.54 -43.93
C PRO A 216 -2.59 13.16 -43.85
N THR A 217 -2.25 11.92 -43.45
CA THR A 217 -1.42 10.94 -44.23
C THR A 217 -0.45 10.06 -43.41
N THR A 218 -0.90 8.82 -43.12
CA THR A 218 -0.14 7.54 -43.00
C THR A 218 1.09 7.39 -42.07
N GLY A 219 1.39 6.19 -41.56
CA GLY A 219 0.79 4.88 -41.86
C GLY A 219 1.04 3.82 -40.80
N ALA A 220 0.12 2.86 -40.72
CA ALA A 220 0.16 1.77 -39.75
C ALA A 220 0.94 0.56 -40.29
N THR A 221 1.43 -0.27 -39.36
CA THR A 221 1.38 -1.73 -39.52
C THR A 221 1.13 -2.32 -38.12
N ALA A 222 0.11 -3.17 -38.01
CA ALA A 222 -0.40 -3.67 -36.74
C ALA A 222 -0.19 -5.19 -36.61
N ALA A 223 0.12 -5.64 -35.39
CA ALA A 223 0.02 -7.03 -34.91
C ALA A 223 0.35 -7.05 -33.40
N ILE A 224 -0.35 -7.72 -32.47
CA ILE A 224 -1.70 -8.31 -32.41
C ILE A 224 -2.20 -8.01 -30.98
N ALA A 225 -3.47 -7.65 -30.81
CA ALA A 225 -4.07 -7.43 -29.49
C ALA A 225 -5.03 -8.56 -29.08
N PRO A 226 -4.98 -9.02 -27.82
CA PRO A 226 -6.11 -9.66 -27.16
C PRO A 226 -6.69 -8.78 -26.04
N ALA A 227 -8.02 -8.66 -26.04
CA ALA A 227 -8.92 -8.26 -24.94
C ALA A 227 -8.50 -7.10 -24.00
N SER A 228 -9.18 -5.96 -24.16
CA SER A 228 -9.16 -4.85 -23.21
C SER A 228 -9.68 -5.27 -21.82
N ALA A 229 -8.77 -5.57 -20.89
CA ALA A 229 -9.08 -5.46 -19.47
C ALA A 229 -9.20 -3.96 -19.13
N SER A 230 -10.34 -3.55 -18.59
CA SER A 230 -10.56 -2.19 -18.12
C SER A 230 -9.70 -1.92 -16.90
N SER A 231 -8.53 -1.30 -17.10
CA SER A 231 -7.71 -0.78 -16.00
C SER A 231 -8.57 0.17 -15.14
N PRO A 232 -8.47 0.13 -13.81
CA PRO A 232 -9.14 1.11 -12.97
C PRO A 232 -8.67 2.51 -13.39
N SER A 233 -9.63 3.40 -13.63
CA SER A 233 -9.35 4.75 -14.11
C SER A 233 -8.37 5.44 -13.15
N PRO A 234 -7.25 6.01 -13.63
CA PRO A 234 -6.37 6.75 -12.73
C PRO A 234 -7.16 7.91 -12.14
N ARG A 235 -7.13 8.05 -10.80
CA ARG A 235 -7.60 9.28 -10.14
C ARG A 235 -6.65 10.41 -10.49
N ALA A 236 -6.88 11.04 -11.64
CA ALA A 236 -6.25 12.28 -12.05
C ALA A 236 -6.76 13.41 -11.14
N GLY A 237 -6.18 13.54 -9.95
CA GLY A 237 -6.72 14.36 -8.87
C GLY A 237 -5.77 14.60 -7.70
N GLY A 238 -4.52 14.98 -7.98
CA GLY A 238 -3.54 15.37 -6.96
C GLY A 238 -2.11 15.00 -7.36
N GLY A 239 -1.19 15.96 -7.37
CA GLY A 239 0.20 15.76 -7.78
C GLY A 239 1.08 15.10 -6.72
N ARG A 240 0.56 14.08 -6.03
CA ARG A 240 1.24 13.31 -4.98
C ARG A 240 2.10 12.18 -5.57
N SER A 241 3.02 11.65 -4.77
CA SER A 241 3.91 10.55 -5.15
C SER A 241 3.40 9.24 -4.57
N GLU A 242 3.52 8.16 -5.35
CA GLU A 242 2.99 6.82 -5.03
C GLU A 242 3.58 6.27 -3.72
N ILE A 243 4.84 6.60 -3.43
CA ILE A 243 5.57 6.22 -2.20
C ILE A 243 5.03 6.92 -0.94
N VAL A 244 4.32 8.05 -1.10
CA VAL A 244 3.80 8.86 0.02
C VAL A 244 2.38 8.46 0.41
N ASP A 245 1.54 8.14 -0.57
CA ASP A 245 0.16 7.68 -0.34
C ASP A 245 0.09 6.22 0.17
N SER A 246 1.17 5.44 0.03
CA SER A 246 1.23 4.03 0.47
C SER A 246 1.30 3.82 1.99
N ILE A 247 1.71 4.82 2.78
CA ILE A 247 1.84 4.67 4.25
C ILE A 247 0.50 4.89 4.99
N PRO A 248 0.07 3.91 5.82
CA PRO A 248 -1.14 4.02 6.63
C PRO A 248 -1.02 4.89 7.89
N GLY A 249 -2.16 5.46 8.28
CA GLY A 249 -2.34 6.11 9.58
C GLY A 249 -2.52 5.10 10.72
N PRO A 250 -2.37 5.51 12.00
CA PRO A 250 -2.54 4.62 13.15
C PRO A 250 -3.94 4.01 13.28
N GLU A 251 -4.98 4.66 12.75
CA GLU A 251 -6.36 4.16 12.71
C GLU A 251 -6.60 3.00 11.71
N GLU A 252 -5.74 2.78 10.72
CA GLU A 252 -5.95 1.81 9.63
C GLU A 252 -5.39 0.40 9.92
N ILE A 253 -4.93 0.14 11.15
CA ILE A 253 -4.27 -1.12 11.50
C ILE A 253 -5.30 -2.23 11.76
N SER A 254 -5.44 -3.16 10.80
CA SER A 254 -6.18 -4.42 10.96
C SER A 254 -5.66 -5.24 12.16
N ARG A 255 -6.57 -5.98 12.80
CA ARG A 255 -6.30 -6.80 14.00
C ARG A 255 -6.48 -8.31 13.75
N ASP A 256 -6.65 -8.72 12.50
CA ASP A 256 -7.12 -10.06 12.17
C ASP A 256 -6.01 -11.12 12.39
N PRO A 257 -6.30 -12.28 13.00
CA PRO A 257 -5.27 -13.26 13.37
C PRO A 257 -4.56 -13.88 12.15
N ASP A 258 -5.30 -14.11 11.05
CA ASP A 258 -4.72 -14.56 9.78
C ASP A 258 -3.81 -13.52 9.12
N VAL A 259 -4.04 -12.23 9.42
CA VAL A 259 -3.13 -11.16 9.00
C VAL A 259 -1.80 -11.33 9.73
N ILE A 260 -1.84 -11.51 11.04
CA ILE A 260 -0.66 -11.71 11.88
C ILE A 260 0.14 -12.95 11.41
N LEU A 261 -0.52 -14.08 11.15
CA LEU A 261 0.14 -15.34 10.78
C LEU A 261 0.70 -15.34 9.34
N THR A 262 -0.09 -14.90 8.35
CA THR A 262 0.36 -14.82 6.95
C THR A 262 1.54 -13.86 6.84
N ASN A 263 1.45 -12.73 7.54
CA ASN A 263 2.58 -11.85 7.65
C ASN A 263 3.74 -12.66 8.27
N LEU A 264 3.60 -13.28 9.46
CA LEU A 264 4.70 -13.99 10.18
C LEU A 264 5.57 -14.90 9.29
N ALA A 265 4.95 -15.61 8.34
CA ALA A 265 5.65 -16.41 7.33
C ALA A 265 6.55 -15.57 6.39
N VAL A 266 6.05 -14.44 5.86
CA VAL A 266 6.83 -13.47 5.07
C VAL A 266 8.00 -12.90 5.88
N ALA A 267 7.87 -12.70 7.20
CA ALA A 267 8.98 -12.22 8.03
C ALA A 267 10.08 -13.28 8.09
N GLY A 268 9.71 -14.55 8.21
CA GLY A 268 10.66 -15.66 8.12
C GLY A 268 11.45 -15.65 6.81
N VAL A 269 10.77 -15.42 5.68
CA VAL A 269 11.42 -15.31 4.36
C VAL A 269 12.34 -14.08 4.27
N THR A 270 11.89 -12.91 4.74
CA THR A 270 12.71 -11.69 4.75
C THR A 270 13.94 -11.85 5.65
N VAL A 271 13.79 -12.45 6.84
CA VAL A 271 14.89 -12.78 7.75
C VAL A 271 15.88 -13.76 7.09
N TRP A 272 15.39 -14.76 6.35
CA TRP A 272 16.25 -15.66 5.57
C TRP A 272 17.08 -14.92 4.51
N VAL A 273 16.46 -14.00 3.75
CA VAL A 273 17.17 -13.19 2.73
C VAL A 273 18.21 -12.27 3.39
N LEU A 274 17.86 -11.61 4.49
CA LEU A 274 18.80 -10.82 5.29
C LEU A 274 19.96 -11.68 5.81
N PHE A 275 19.70 -12.91 6.24
CA PHE A 275 20.73 -13.86 6.69
C PHE A 275 21.69 -14.28 5.55
N SER A 276 21.20 -14.41 4.31
CA SER A 276 22.06 -14.60 3.13
C SER A 276 22.98 -13.39 2.88
N SER A 277 22.45 -12.18 3.04
CA SER A 277 23.23 -10.93 2.93
C SER A 277 24.33 -10.86 3.99
N VAL A 278 24.03 -11.26 5.23
CA VAL A 278 24.98 -11.35 6.34
C VAL A 278 26.14 -12.29 6.03
N PHE A 279 25.86 -13.49 5.52
CA PHE A 279 26.90 -14.46 5.14
C PHE A 279 27.81 -13.92 4.02
N LEU A 280 27.24 -13.25 3.02
CA LEU A 280 28.03 -12.56 1.99
C LEU A 280 28.89 -11.45 2.59
N ASN A 281 28.32 -10.62 3.48
CA ASN A 281 29.01 -9.48 4.07
C ASN A 281 30.18 -9.92 4.95
N GLN A 282 30.04 -11.01 5.73
CA GLN A 282 31.15 -11.66 6.44
C GLN A 282 32.24 -12.15 5.47
N ALA A 283 31.86 -12.90 4.43
CA ALA A 283 32.82 -13.41 3.44
C ALA A 283 33.60 -12.30 2.72
N LEU A 284 32.95 -11.17 2.43
CA LEU A 284 33.58 -9.97 1.86
C LEU A 284 34.51 -9.26 2.86
N GLN A 285 34.20 -9.29 4.16
CA GLN A 285 35.02 -8.66 5.20
C GLN A 285 36.28 -9.47 5.52
N ASP A 286 36.17 -10.79 5.67
CA ASP A 286 37.31 -11.68 5.89
C ASP A 286 38.34 -11.58 4.74
N ASN A 287 37.85 -11.30 3.53
CA ASN A 287 38.66 -11.16 2.32
C ASN A 287 38.85 -9.70 1.88
N ARG A 288 38.57 -8.72 2.75
CA ARG A 288 38.55 -7.29 2.40
C ARG A 288 39.87 -6.80 1.81
N SER A 289 41.00 -7.21 2.37
CA SER A 289 42.34 -6.81 1.90
C SER A 289 42.66 -7.35 0.50
N GLU A 290 42.18 -8.55 0.16
CA GLU A 290 42.27 -9.15 -1.17
C GLU A 290 41.40 -8.39 -2.17
N ILE A 291 40.15 -8.12 -1.80
CA ILE A 291 39.17 -7.41 -2.62
C ILE A 291 39.64 -5.97 -2.87
N GLU A 292 40.10 -5.25 -1.85
CA GLU A 292 40.63 -3.89 -1.98
C GLU A 292 41.90 -3.85 -2.84
N ARG A 293 42.77 -4.87 -2.76
CA ARG A 293 43.96 -4.97 -3.63
C ARG A 293 43.57 -5.19 -5.10
N ARG A 294 42.56 -6.03 -5.38
CA ARG A 294 42.07 -6.30 -6.74
C ARG A 294 41.20 -5.19 -7.33
N THR A 295 40.37 -4.56 -6.52
CA THR A 295 39.53 -3.40 -6.91
C THR A 295 40.25 -2.06 -6.76
N ALA A 296 41.54 -2.08 -6.41
CA ALA A 296 42.39 -0.90 -6.32
C ALA A 296 42.34 -0.07 -7.61
N TRP A 297 42.32 -0.69 -8.79
CA TRP A 297 42.26 0.02 -10.06
C TRP A 297 40.98 0.87 -10.23
N LEU A 298 39.84 0.34 -9.77
CA LEU A 298 38.55 1.02 -9.83
C LEU A 298 38.46 2.16 -8.79
N SER A 299 39.07 1.98 -7.61
CA SER A 299 39.12 3.01 -6.56
C SER A 299 40.22 4.06 -6.74
N ARG A 300 41.25 3.82 -7.57
CA ARG A 300 42.36 4.76 -7.85
C ARG A 300 41.93 6.19 -8.21
N PRO A 301 40.99 6.44 -9.17
CA PRO A 301 40.55 7.80 -9.46
C PRO A 301 39.92 8.48 -8.24
N TRP A 302 39.08 7.78 -7.48
CA TRP A 302 38.46 8.31 -6.26
C TRP A 302 39.44 8.56 -5.11
N ARG A 303 40.49 7.74 -4.95
CA ARG A 303 41.53 7.97 -3.93
C ARG A 303 42.28 9.29 -4.17
N ARG A 304 42.42 9.75 -5.42
CA ARG A 304 43.01 11.07 -5.74
C ARG A 304 42.14 12.22 -5.23
N PHE A 305 40.81 12.15 -5.41
CA PHE A 305 39.89 13.14 -4.86
C PHE A 305 39.79 13.07 -3.32
N ALA A 306 39.77 11.86 -2.74
CA ALA A 306 39.72 11.67 -1.29
C ALA A 306 40.99 12.18 -0.57
N GLY A 307 42.16 12.13 -1.20
CA GLY A 307 43.40 12.67 -0.65
C GLY A 307 43.39 14.20 -0.49
N VAL A 308 42.69 14.91 -1.38
CA VAL A 308 42.55 16.39 -1.31
C VAL A 308 41.66 16.80 -0.13
N ALA A 309 40.70 15.95 0.27
CA ALA A 309 39.80 16.19 1.40
C ALA A 309 40.48 16.13 2.80
N GLY A 310 41.78 15.80 2.87
CA GLY A 310 42.53 15.74 4.14
C GLY A 310 42.76 17.08 4.82
N HIS A 311 42.71 18.20 4.08
CA HIS A 311 42.99 19.56 4.57
C HIS A 311 41.85 20.55 4.29
N THR A 312 40.66 20.07 3.92
CA THR A 312 39.52 20.93 3.55
C THR A 312 38.88 21.60 4.75
N SER A 313 38.54 22.89 4.61
CA SER A 313 37.75 23.66 5.57
C SER A 313 36.38 23.01 5.85
N GLY A 314 35.78 23.37 6.98
CA GLY A 314 34.45 22.88 7.37
C GLY A 314 33.36 23.12 6.31
N THR A 315 33.45 24.24 5.58
CA THR A 315 32.55 24.58 4.47
C THR A 315 32.68 23.62 3.29
N ALA A 316 33.89 23.29 2.84
CA ALA A 316 34.11 22.34 1.76
C ALA A 316 33.65 20.92 2.14
N ARG A 317 33.80 20.53 3.42
CA ARG A 317 33.24 19.26 3.93
C ARG A 317 31.71 19.27 3.94
N ALA A 318 31.07 20.38 4.34
CA ALA A 318 29.62 20.51 4.30
C ALA A 318 29.08 20.47 2.86
N MET A 319 29.75 21.15 1.91
CA MET A 319 29.40 21.09 0.48
C MET A 319 29.55 19.67 -0.09
N ALA A 320 30.60 18.94 0.28
CA ALA A 320 30.78 17.55 -0.15
C ALA A 320 29.65 16.64 0.36
N LEU A 321 29.24 16.78 1.63
CA LEU A 321 28.10 16.05 2.19
C LEU A 321 26.78 16.45 1.53
N GLY A 322 26.55 17.74 1.30
CA GLY A 322 25.37 18.26 0.61
C GLY A 322 25.27 17.74 -0.83
N GLY A 323 26.36 17.77 -1.60
CA GLY A 323 26.40 17.20 -2.96
C GLY A 323 26.13 15.70 -2.98
N VAL A 324 26.62 14.96 -1.99
CA VAL A 324 26.36 13.52 -1.83
C VAL A 324 24.88 13.24 -1.51
N LEU A 325 24.24 14.06 -0.67
CA LEU A 325 22.79 13.98 -0.42
C LEU A 325 21.98 14.35 -1.66
N VAL A 326 22.37 15.36 -2.43
CA VAL A 326 21.74 15.73 -3.71
C VAL A 326 21.81 14.60 -4.73
N ILE A 327 22.97 13.95 -4.89
CA ILE A 327 23.11 12.78 -5.76
C ILE A 327 22.22 11.63 -5.26
N THR A 328 22.17 11.41 -3.94
CA THR A 328 21.30 10.38 -3.32
C THR A 328 19.83 10.65 -3.61
N GLY A 329 19.35 11.88 -3.38
CA GLY A 329 17.98 12.28 -3.69
C GLY A 329 17.65 12.13 -5.17
N THR A 330 18.60 12.42 -6.06
CA THR A 330 18.45 12.19 -7.51
C THR A 330 18.28 10.71 -7.81
N ILE A 331 19.08 9.82 -7.20
CA ILE A 331 18.97 8.37 -7.34
C ILE A 331 17.60 7.88 -6.82
N TYR A 332 17.14 8.41 -5.68
CA TYR A 332 15.82 8.09 -5.15
C TYR A 332 14.68 8.51 -6.08
N SER A 333 14.73 9.73 -6.63
CA SER A 333 13.71 10.20 -7.57
C SER A 333 13.63 9.36 -8.85
N LEU A 334 14.73 8.74 -9.29
CA LEU A 334 14.75 7.86 -10.47
C LEU A 334 14.00 6.53 -10.27
N LEU A 335 13.64 6.16 -9.03
CA LEU A 335 12.73 5.03 -8.79
C LEU A 335 11.30 5.35 -9.25
N GLU A 336 10.87 6.61 -9.19
CA GLU A 336 9.48 7.00 -9.44
C GLU A 336 9.07 6.66 -10.88
N PRO A 337 7.95 5.95 -11.10
CA PRO A 337 7.46 5.64 -12.44
C PRO A 337 7.32 6.87 -13.34
N GLY A 338 6.81 7.97 -12.78
CA GLY A 338 6.61 9.26 -13.43
C GLY A 338 7.76 10.27 -13.28
N PHE A 339 9.00 9.82 -13.10
CA PHE A 339 10.18 10.72 -12.98
C PHE A 339 10.23 11.76 -14.12
N GLY A 340 10.27 13.04 -13.74
CA GLY A 340 10.39 14.15 -14.68
C GLY A 340 10.37 15.52 -14.01
N LEU A 341 10.25 16.60 -14.79
CA LEU A 341 10.12 17.96 -14.26
C LEU A 341 8.66 18.24 -13.81
N ASN A 342 8.23 17.55 -12.75
CA ASN A 342 6.89 17.65 -12.18
C ASN A 342 6.91 17.79 -10.63
N ARG A 343 5.77 18.20 -10.05
CA ARG A 343 5.62 18.45 -8.60
C ARG A 343 5.95 17.21 -7.79
N ALA A 344 5.43 16.03 -8.16
CA ALA A 344 5.69 14.77 -7.45
C ALA A 344 7.18 14.42 -7.38
N THR A 345 7.91 14.51 -8.50
CA THR A 345 9.36 14.25 -8.56
C THR A 345 10.13 15.26 -7.71
N ALA A 346 9.73 16.54 -7.71
CA ALA A 346 10.35 17.57 -6.86
C ALA A 346 10.08 17.35 -5.37
N THR A 347 8.85 16.95 -5.00
CA THR A 347 8.47 16.56 -3.64
C THR A 347 9.31 15.37 -3.16
N LEU A 348 9.37 14.30 -3.95
CA LEU A 348 10.14 13.09 -3.62
C LEU A 348 11.65 13.37 -3.55
N PHE A 349 12.19 14.20 -4.45
CA PHE A 349 13.59 14.64 -4.41
C PHE A 349 13.92 15.35 -3.08
N ILE A 350 13.12 16.34 -2.70
CA ILE A 350 13.34 17.09 -1.45
C ILE A 350 13.18 16.18 -0.24
N ALA A 351 12.14 15.34 -0.22
CA ALA A 351 11.90 14.35 0.82
C ALA A 351 13.05 13.36 0.97
N ALA A 352 13.63 12.89 -0.14
CA ALA A 352 14.80 12.02 -0.14
C ALA A 352 16.06 12.74 0.39
N VAL A 353 16.35 13.96 -0.09
CA VAL A 353 17.51 14.75 0.38
C VAL A 353 17.41 15.03 1.87
N LEU A 354 16.26 15.50 2.35
CA LEU A 354 16.03 15.84 3.75
C LEU A 354 15.95 14.59 4.63
N GLY A 355 15.10 13.62 4.26
CA GLY A 355 14.84 12.43 5.06
C GLY A 355 16.06 11.52 5.19
N VAL A 356 16.72 11.19 4.07
CA VAL A 356 17.97 10.41 4.11
C VAL A 356 19.08 11.21 4.80
N GLY A 357 19.12 12.53 4.64
CA GLY A 357 20.05 13.40 5.36
C GLY A 357 19.89 13.33 6.88
N VAL A 358 18.65 13.44 7.37
CA VAL A 358 18.32 13.36 8.80
C VAL A 358 18.59 11.95 9.35
N VAL A 359 18.16 10.88 8.67
CA VAL A 359 18.43 9.49 9.10
C VAL A 359 19.94 9.21 9.12
N THR A 360 20.68 9.62 8.08
CA THR A 360 22.15 9.49 8.04
C THR A 360 22.83 10.24 9.18
N PHE A 361 22.32 11.42 9.55
CA PHE A 361 22.82 12.17 10.71
C PHE A 361 22.51 11.45 12.04
N MET A 362 21.30 10.93 12.23
CA MET A 362 20.94 10.22 13.47
C MET A 362 21.69 8.91 13.65
N VAL A 363 21.93 8.17 12.56
CA VAL A 363 22.68 6.92 12.60
C VAL A 363 24.19 7.21 12.66
N SER A 364 24.79 7.65 11.55
CA SER A 364 26.25 7.79 11.45
C SER A 364 26.81 9.03 12.16
N GLY A 365 26.04 10.12 12.22
CA GLY A 365 26.47 11.36 12.87
C GLY A 365 26.47 11.23 14.39
N LEU A 366 25.40 10.68 14.98
CA LEU A 366 25.29 10.48 16.42
C LEU A 366 26.25 9.39 16.92
N GLU A 367 26.43 8.30 16.17
CA GLU A 367 27.46 7.29 16.46
C GLU A 367 28.85 7.95 16.48
N ALA A 368 29.23 8.70 15.44
CA ALA A 368 30.54 9.37 15.40
C ALA A 368 30.73 10.39 16.54
N TRP A 369 29.68 11.11 16.93
CA TRP A 369 29.72 12.01 18.08
C TRP A 369 29.87 11.24 19.41
N ARG A 370 29.09 10.18 19.63
CA ARG A 370 29.20 9.32 20.83
C ARG A 370 30.54 8.62 20.92
N SER A 371 31.09 8.08 19.82
CA SER A 371 32.42 7.47 19.80
C SER A 371 33.50 8.47 20.24
N ARG A 372 33.45 9.73 19.76
CA ARG A 372 34.37 10.78 20.21
C ARG A 372 34.18 11.12 21.69
N ALA A 373 32.93 11.30 22.13
CA ALA A 373 32.61 11.77 23.47
C ALA A 373 32.82 10.72 24.57
N VAL A 374 32.62 9.43 24.26
CA VAL A 374 32.69 8.32 25.22
C VAL A 374 34.02 7.57 25.13
N LEU A 375 34.53 7.31 23.92
CA LEU A 375 35.75 6.52 23.72
C LEU A 375 37.01 7.39 23.55
N GLY A 376 36.85 8.71 23.34
CA GLY A 376 37.96 9.62 23.01
C GLY A 376 38.56 9.41 21.61
N VAL A 377 38.01 8.48 20.82
CA VAL A 377 38.54 8.08 19.52
C VAL A 377 38.10 9.07 18.44
N PRO A 378 39.00 9.52 17.54
CA PRO A 378 38.59 10.32 16.39
C PRO A 378 37.73 9.48 15.44
N ALA A 379 36.41 9.61 15.54
CA ALA A 379 35.45 9.03 14.60
C ALA A 379 35.00 10.05 13.54
N ALA A 380 34.65 9.61 12.35
CA ALA A 380 34.13 10.48 11.30
C ALA A 380 33.16 9.76 10.36
N VAL A 381 32.09 10.45 9.97
CA VAL A 381 31.25 10.04 8.84
C VAL A 381 32.11 10.06 7.56
N ARG A 382 32.18 8.91 6.90
CA ARG A 382 32.82 8.71 5.58
C ARG A 382 31.76 8.34 4.54
N VAL A 383 31.88 8.95 3.36
CA VAL A 383 31.07 8.63 2.18
C VAL A 383 31.75 7.51 1.40
N PHE A 384 30.96 6.63 0.77
CA PHE A 384 31.44 5.52 -0.04
C PHE A 384 30.93 5.64 -1.49
N PRO A 385 31.63 6.37 -2.37
CA PRO A 385 31.16 6.62 -3.74
C PRO A 385 30.90 5.36 -4.56
N ALA A 386 31.64 4.27 -4.31
CA ALA A 386 31.39 2.98 -4.95
C ALA A 386 29.98 2.44 -4.63
N CYS A 387 29.49 2.63 -3.40
CA CYS A 387 28.14 2.25 -2.99
C CYS A 387 27.08 3.13 -3.67
N MET A 388 27.37 4.40 -3.96
CA MET A 388 26.48 5.28 -4.74
C MET A 388 26.39 4.84 -6.21
N VAL A 389 27.49 4.35 -6.80
CA VAL A 389 27.48 3.77 -8.16
C VAL A 389 26.67 2.47 -8.17
N ILE A 390 26.82 1.60 -7.17
CA ILE A 390 26.02 0.38 -7.03
C ILE A 390 24.54 0.73 -6.86
N ALA A 391 24.20 1.75 -6.06
CA ALA A 391 22.82 2.24 -5.92
C ALA A 391 22.26 2.70 -7.27
N ALA A 392 22.95 3.58 -7.99
CA ALA A 392 22.53 4.05 -9.31
C ALA A 392 22.33 2.90 -10.33
N VAL A 393 23.23 1.90 -10.33
CA VAL A 393 23.08 0.70 -11.16
C VAL A 393 21.86 -0.14 -10.73
N SER A 394 21.65 -0.35 -9.43
CA SER A 394 20.50 -1.12 -8.92
C SER A 394 19.17 -0.46 -9.30
N VAL A 395 19.06 0.87 -9.19
CA VAL A 395 17.88 1.62 -9.63
C VAL A 395 17.69 1.50 -11.14
N THR A 396 18.76 1.64 -11.92
CA THR A 396 18.70 1.49 -13.38
C THR A 396 18.18 0.10 -13.77
N VAL A 397 18.69 -0.96 -13.15
CA VAL A 397 18.22 -2.35 -13.39
C VAL A 397 16.77 -2.52 -12.95
N SER A 398 16.39 -2.04 -11.77
CA SER A 398 15.01 -2.09 -11.29
C SER A 398 14.02 -1.41 -12.23
N ARG A 399 14.39 -0.24 -12.81
CA ARG A 399 13.56 0.47 -13.80
C ARG A 399 13.53 -0.25 -15.15
N LEU A 400 14.64 -0.82 -15.62
CA LEU A 400 14.69 -1.62 -16.85
C LEU A 400 13.86 -2.91 -16.76
N LEU A 401 13.76 -3.50 -15.57
CA LEU A 401 12.95 -4.68 -15.29
C LEU A 401 11.51 -4.34 -14.87
N ALA A 402 11.13 -3.06 -14.87
CA ALA A 402 9.83 -2.54 -14.41
C ALA A 402 9.42 -3.06 -13.02
N LEU A 403 10.37 -3.21 -12.10
CA LEU A 403 10.09 -3.62 -10.72
C LEU A 403 9.30 -2.50 -10.01
N GLN A 404 8.14 -2.85 -9.47
CA GLN A 404 7.37 -2.08 -8.50
C GLN A 404 7.32 -2.93 -7.23
N PRO A 405 8.07 -2.57 -6.15
CA PRO A 405 8.83 -1.34 -5.98
C PRO A 405 10.15 -1.36 -6.75
N GLY A 406 10.67 -0.17 -7.07
CA GLY A 406 12.06 -0.05 -7.49
C GLY A 406 12.98 -0.45 -6.33
N VAL A 407 13.85 -1.44 -6.53
CA VAL A 407 14.81 -1.85 -5.50
C VAL A 407 16.08 -1.00 -5.60
N MET A 408 16.50 -0.38 -4.50
CA MET A 408 17.78 0.32 -4.38
C MET A 408 18.71 -0.39 -3.39
N TYR A 409 19.91 -0.76 -3.83
CA TYR A 409 20.95 -1.33 -2.97
C TYR A 409 22.15 -0.39 -2.83
N GLY A 410 22.35 0.15 -1.62
CA GLY A 410 23.57 0.87 -1.27
C GLY A 410 23.39 1.76 -0.05
N PHE A 411 24.48 2.00 0.68
CA PHE A 411 24.55 3.01 1.73
C PHE A 411 25.43 4.17 1.27
N VAL A 412 25.02 5.40 1.63
CA VAL A 412 25.64 6.63 1.15
C VAL A 412 26.86 7.00 1.99
N ALA A 413 26.71 6.90 3.31
CA ALA A 413 27.74 7.17 4.29
C ALA A 413 27.63 6.21 5.48
N SER A 414 28.73 6.05 6.20
CA SER A 414 28.81 5.29 7.45
C SER A 414 29.74 6.01 8.43
N CYS A 415 29.57 5.78 9.73
CA CYS A 415 30.62 6.08 10.69
C CYS A 415 31.89 5.26 10.38
N ALA A 416 33.05 5.85 10.63
CA ALA A 416 34.34 5.17 10.60
C ALA A 416 35.24 5.70 11.73
N LEU A 417 35.80 4.78 12.52
CA LEU A 417 36.86 5.10 13.47
C LEU A 417 38.16 5.38 12.68
N LEU A 418 38.84 6.49 12.98
CA LEU A 418 40.06 6.92 12.30
C LEU A 418 41.34 6.48 13.01
N ALA A 419 41.22 5.89 14.19
CA ALA A 419 42.32 5.29 14.96
C ALA A 419 41.90 3.90 15.47
N PRO A 420 42.83 2.94 15.60
CA PRO A 420 42.56 1.68 16.28
C PRO A 420 42.14 1.93 17.73
N ALA A 421 41.12 1.23 18.18
CA ALA A 421 40.66 1.22 19.56
C ALA A 421 40.16 -0.18 19.89
N ASP A 422 40.40 -0.62 21.12
CA ASP A 422 39.89 -1.87 21.68
C ASP A 422 38.94 -1.53 22.85
N PRO A 423 37.74 -0.99 22.56
CA PRO A 423 36.80 -0.55 23.58
C PRO A 423 36.22 -1.74 24.35
N SER A 424 35.86 -1.52 25.62
CA SER A 424 35.17 -2.57 26.38
C SER A 424 33.82 -2.91 25.72
N PRO A 425 33.36 -4.19 25.73
CA PRO A 425 32.05 -4.55 25.16
C PRO A 425 30.88 -3.76 25.75
N ARG A 426 31.03 -3.26 26.98
CA ARG A 426 30.05 -2.41 27.66
C ARG A 426 29.97 -1.02 27.05
N ASP A 427 31.11 -0.46 26.63
CA ASP A 427 31.18 0.87 26.02
C ASP A 427 30.83 0.81 24.53
N GLU A 428 31.15 -0.29 23.83
CA GLU A 428 30.61 -0.59 22.49
C GLU A 428 29.08 -0.55 22.49
N GLY A 429 28.43 -1.31 23.40
CA GLY A 429 26.96 -1.35 23.49
C GLY A 429 26.34 0.00 23.86
N ARG A 430 26.99 0.79 24.72
CA ARG A 430 26.56 2.15 25.10
C ARG A 430 26.69 3.18 23.98
N VAL A 431 27.71 3.05 23.13
CA VAL A 431 27.84 3.89 21.93
C VAL A 431 26.81 3.48 20.88
N ALA A 432 26.62 2.18 20.67
CA ALA A 432 25.71 1.61 19.68
C ALA A 432 24.21 1.83 19.99
N ILE A 433 23.79 1.83 21.26
CA ILE A 433 22.37 2.03 21.62
C ILE A 433 21.88 3.46 21.35
N ALA A 434 22.77 4.45 21.33
CA ALA A 434 22.41 5.85 21.15
C ALA A 434 21.82 6.17 19.76
N PRO A 435 22.49 5.86 18.62
CA PRO A 435 21.89 6.04 17.29
C PRO A 435 20.63 5.20 17.10
N VAL A 436 20.59 3.98 17.65
CA VAL A 436 19.42 3.07 17.57
C VAL A 436 18.19 3.69 18.24
N THR A 437 18.31 4.11 19.50
CA THR A 437 17.19 4.70 20.25
C THR A 437 16.78 6.07 19.71
N ALA A 438 17.73 6.90 19.29
CA ALA A 438 17.44 8.19 18.65
C ALA A 438 16.72 8.02 17.30
N THR A 439 17.15 7.07 16.46
CA THR A 439 16.51 6.78 15.17
C THR A 439 15.12 6.18 15.38
N LEU A 440 14.95 5.27 16.35
CA LEU A 440 13.64 4.68 16.65
C LEU A 440 12.64 5.74 17.17
N ALA A 441 13.08 6.65 18.03
CA ALA A 441 12.27 7.78 18.49
C ALA A 441 11.91 8.74 17.35
N LEU A 442 12.87 9.02 16.45
CA LEU A 442 12.63 9.84 15.25
C LEU A 442 11.63 9.17 14.30
N VAL A 443 11.73 7.86 14.07
CA VAL A 443 10.83 7.08 13.22
C VAL A 443 9.40 7.14 13.77
N VAL A 444 9.22 6.90 15.07
CA VAL A 444 7.90 7.00 15.73
C VAL A 444 7.35 8.44 15.63
N ALA A 445 8.18 9.45 15.88
CA ALA A 445 7.77 10.85 15.77
C ALA A 445 7.37 11.21 14.32
N ALA A 446 8.13 10.76 13.33
CA ALA A 446 7.85 11.01 11.92
C ALA A 446 6.53 10.34 11.48
N TRP A 447 6.30 9.08 11.86
CA TRP A 447 5.04 8.36 11.61
C TRP A 447 3.83 9.09 12.20
N LEU A 448 3.91 9.48 13.48
CA LEU A 448 2.84 10.25 14.14
C LEU A 448 2.62 11.63 13.50
N LEU A 449 3.64 12.21 12.86
CA LEU A 449 3.57 13.49 12.16
C LEU A 449 2.97 13.39 10.74
N VAL A 450 2.95 12.20 10.12
CA VAL A 450 2.29 12.01 8.80
C VAL A 450 0.82 12.39 8.87
N TRP A 451 0.10 12.00 9.92
CA TRP A 451 -1.33 12.26 10.08
C TRP A 451 -1.70 13.77 10.05
N PRO A 452 -1.15 14.64 10.93
CA PRO A 452 -1.45 16.08 10.88
C PRO A 452 -0.83 16.77 9.64
N LEU A 453 0.27 16.26 9.07
CA LEU A 453 0.80 16.83 7.83
C LEU A 453 -0.10 16.52 6.62
N ARG A 454 -0.73 15.34 6.60
CA ARG A 454 -1.67 14.90 5.55
C ARG A 454 -2.98 15.67 5.57
N SER A 455 -3.51 16.01 6.74
CA SER A 455 -4.67 16.91 6.85
C SER A 455 -4.32 18.34 6.44
N LEU A 456 -3.21 18.89 6.94
CA LEU A 456 -2.74 20.23 6.57
C LEU A 456 -2.39 20.34 5.07
N SER A 457 -1.84 19.30 4.45
CA SER A 457 -1.56 19.27 3.01
C SER A 457 -2.85 19.26 2.18
N ALA A 458 -3.87 18.53 2.62
CA ALA A 458 -5.19 18.50 1.99
C ALA A 458 -5.98 19.82 2.14
N GLU A 459 -5.98 20.42 3.34
CA GLU A 459 -6.71 21.67 3.62
C GLU A 459 -6.11 22.90 2.93
N SER A 460 -4.77 23.00 2.90
CA SER A 460 -4.07 24.18 2.39
C SER A 460 -3.67 24.11 0.92
N GLY A 461 -3.58 22.91 0.33
CA GLY A 461 -2.99 22.68 -1.00
C GLY A 461 -1.50 23.06 -1.12
N SER A 462 -0.85 23.41 0.01
CA SER A 462 0.52 23.92 0.03
C SER A 462 1.53 22.80 -0.19
N TRP A 463 2.34 22.98 -1.24
CA TRP A 463 3.45 22.08 -1.56
C TRP A 463 4.46 21.93 -0.41
N GLY A 464 4.57 22.93 0.48
CA GLY A 464 5.44 22.84 1.67
C GLY A 464 4.99 21.77 2.66
N PHE A 465 3.67 21.58 2.85
CA PHE A 465 3.15 20.52 3.72
C PHE A 465 3.22 19.14 3.03
N GLU A 466 2.99 19.05 1.72
CA GLU A 466 3.24 17.81 0.95
C GLU A 466 4.71 17.36 1.04
N ALA A 467 5.66 18.29 0.89
CA ALA A 467 7.08 17.99 1.01
C ALA A 467 7.47 17.59 2.44
N ALA A 468 6.85 18.20 3.46
CA ALA A 468 7.03 17.79 4.85
C ALA A 468 6.45 16.39 5.13
N GLU A 469 5.24 16.09 4.62
CA GLU A 469 4.58 14.78 4.71
C GLU A 469 5.47 13.69 4.07
N ALA A 470 5.91 13.93 2.84
CA ALA A 470 6.82 13.05 2.12
C ALA A 470 8.17 12.88 2.85
N THR A 471 8.71 13.94 3.46
CA THR A 471 9.94 13.86 4.26
C THR A 471 9.74 12.99 5.49
N ALA A 472 8.60 13.11 6.20
CA ALA A 472 8.27 12.27 7.35
C ALA A 472 8.12 10.80 6.94
N VAL A 473 7.48 10.52 5.80
CA VAL A 473 7.40 9.19 5.18
C VAL A 473 8.79 8.61 4.90
N VAL A 474 9.69 9.36 4.25
CA VAL A 474 11.06 8.89 3.95
C VAL A 474 11.87 8.65 5.24
N ILE A 475 11.71 9.51 6.26
CA ILE A 475 12.35 9.31 7.57
C ILE A 475 11.84 8.03 8.24
N PHE A 476 10.54 7.76 8.15
CA PHE A 476 9.95 6.55 8.69
C PHE A 476 10.51 5.30 8.00
N ILE A 477 10.43 5.19 6.68
CA ILE A 477 10.91 4.01 5.91
C ILE A 477 12.41 3.81 6.11
N GLY A 478 13.24 4.79 5.71
CA GLY A 478 14.69 4.65 5.76
C GLY A 478 15.23 4.53 7.19
N GLY A 479 14.53 5.11 8.17
CA GLY A 479 14.86 4.96 9.58
C GLY A 479 14.52 3.59 10.13
N ILE A 480 13.33 3.03 9.83
CA ILE A 480 12.92 1.73 10.36
C ILE A 480 13.73 0.59 9.71
N GLU A 481 13.95 0.65 8.40
CA GLU A 481 14.84 -0.28 7.68
C GLU A 481 16.24 -0.29 8.27
N SER A 482 16.81 0.90 8.54
CA SER A 482 18.13 1.05 9.15
C SER A 482 18.17 0.48 10.57
N VAL A 483 17.14 0.68 11.39
CA VAL A 483 17.08 0.09 12.74
C VAL A 483 16.96 -1.43 12.68
N VAL A 484 16.10 -2.00 11.82
CA VAL A 484 15.97 -3.45 11.64
C VAL A 484 17.28 -4.07 11.19
N ALA A 485 17.91 -3.52 10.14
CA ALA A 485 19.18 -3.99 9.65
C ALA A 485 20.27 -3.93 10.73
N ASN A 486 20.39 -2.79 11.43
CA ASN A 486 21.41 -2.63 12.48
C ASN A 486 21.13 -3.45 13.74
N MET A 487 19.88 -3.79 14.05
CA MET A 487 19.51 -4.63 15.20
C MET A 487 19.78 -6.13 15.00
N LEU A 488 20.22 -6.60 13.83
CA LEU A 488 20.63 -8.00 13.68
C LEU A 488 21.74 -8.36 14.70
N PRO A 489 21.63 -9.48 15.45
CA PRO A 489 22.48 -9.78 16.61
C PRO A 489 23.83 -10.38 16.19
N LEU A 490 24.58 -9.64 15.37
CA LEU A 490 25.79 -10.07 14.69
C LEU A 490 26.98 -9.27 15.21
N SER A 491 28.13 -9.92 15.42
CA SER A 491 29.31 -9.33 16.07
C SER A 491 29.78 -8.00 15.47
N ILE A 492 29.63 -7.83 14.16
CA ILE A 492 30.03 -6.63 13.41
C ILE A 492 29.00 -5.49 13.51
N MET A 493 27.72 -5.82 13.75
CA MET A 493 26.60 -4.88 13.71
C MET A 493 26.27 -4.35 15.11
N ASP A 494 25.58 -3.22 15.17
CA ASP A 494 25.22 -2.57 16.43
C ASP A 494 24.34 -3.45 17.32
N GLY A 495 23.46 -4.25 16.74
CA GLY A 495 22.65 -5.25 17.42
C GLY A 495 23.49 -6.24 18.21
N GLY A 496 24.60 -6.75 17.65
CA GLY A 496 25.52 -7.63 18.38
C GLY A 496 26.33 -6.92 19.46
N LYS A 497 26.59 -5.61 19.34
CA LYS A 497 27.20 -4.80 20.42
C LYS A 497 26.21 -4.58 21.57
N VAL A 498 24.97 -4.18 21.24
CA VAL A 498 23.89 -3.97 22.23
C VAL A 498 23.50 -5.28 22.91
N PHE A 499 23.36 -6.38 22.18
CA PHE A 499 23.03 -7.70 22.73
C PHE A 499 24.07 -8.21 23.73
N ARG A 500 25.37 -8.05 23.42
CA ARG A 500 26.48 -8.38 24.34
C ARG A 500 26.51 -7.50 25.59
N TRP A 501 26.00 -6.26 25.52
CA TRP A 501 25.94 -5.34 26.66
C TRP A 501 24.68 -5.55 27.53
N SER A 502 23.51 -5.67 26.90
CA SER A 502 22.22 -5.88 27.56
C SER A 502 21.22 -6.53 26.60
N PRO A 503 20.99 -7.86 26.70
CA PRO A 503 20.07 -8.55 25.80
C PRO A 503 18.63 -8.07 25.98
N LEU A 504 18.24 -7.59 27.17
CA LEU A 504 16.90 -7.02 27.40
C LEU A 504 16.68 -5.72 26.61
N VAL A 505 17.68 -4.81 26.61
CA VAL A 505 17.60 -3.56 25.82
C VAL A 505 17.57 -3.87 24.33
N TRP A 506 18.35 -4.86 23.89
CA TRP A 506 18.29 -5.36 22.52
C TRP A 506 16.90 -5.90 22.16
N VAL A 507 16.32 -6.79 22.99
CA VAL A 507 14.95 -7.33 22.78
C VAL A 507 13.93 -6.20 22.68
N CYS A 508 13.96 -5.22 23.60
CA CYS A 508 13.02 -4.10 23.56
C CYS A 508 13.13 -3.31 22.25
N CYS A 509 14.34 -2.98 21.79
CA CYS A 509 14.53 -2.25 20.54
C CYS A 509 14.14 -3.09 19.32
N ALA A 510 14.51 -4.37 19.29
CA ALA A 510 14.21 -5.29 18.21
C ALA A 510 12.70 -5.57 18.09
N VAL A 511 11.99 -5.75 19.21
CA VAL A 511 10.53 -5.97 19.25
C VAL A 511 9.79 -4.73 18.76
N VAL A 512 10.16 -3.52 19.18
CA VAL A 512 9.51 -2.28 18.69
C VAL A 512 9.82 -2.06 17.21
N ALA A 513 11.07 -2.30 16.77
CA ALA A 513 11.44 -2.16 15.37
C ALA A 513 10.72 -3.18 14.47
N ALA A 514 10.64 -4.44 14.90
CA ALA A 514 9.88 -5.49 14.23
C ALA A 514 8.39 -5.10 14.19
N PHE A 515 7.78 -4.71 15.32
CA PHE A 515 6.37 -4.32 15.39
C PHE A 515 6.02 -3.22 14.37
N LEU A 516 6.81 -2.13 14.31
CA LEU A 516 6.58 -1.02 13.38
C LEU A 516 6.74 -1.45 11.92
N THR A 517 7.82 -2.16 11.59
CA THR A 517 8.02 -2.73 10.25
C THR A 517 6.84 -3.61 9.85
N TRP A 518 6.27 -4.33 10.81
CA TRP A 518 5.23 -5.30 10.55
C TRP A 518 3.85 -4.72 10.36
N HIS A 519 3.40 -3.93 11.32
CA HIS A 519 2.03 -3.45 11.37
C HIS A 519 1.85 -2.16 10.57
N VAL A 520 2.93 -1.42 10.28
CA VAL A 520 2.87 -0.13 9.57
C VAL A 520 3.44 -0.23 8.15
N LEU A 521 4.60 -0.87 7.96
CA LEU A 521 5.20 -1.00 6.63
C LEU A 521 4.56 -2.15 5.83
N ILE A 522 4.58 -3.37 6.37
CA ILE A 522 4.28 -4.58 5.57
C ILE A 522 2.79 -4.99 5.61
N ALA A 523 2.05 -4.73 6.69
CA ALA A 523 0.65 -5.18 6.79
C ALA A 523 -0.30 -4.61 5.72
N ARG A 524 -0.03 -3.39 5.21
CA ARG A 524 -0.83 -2.75 4.14
C ARG A 524 -0.38 -3.13 2.73
N GLU A 525 0.80 -3.75 2.56
CA GLU A 525 1.26 -4.26 1.26
C GLU A 525 0.47 -5.49 0.74
N ARG A 526 -0.71 -5.84 1.28
CA ARG A 526 -1.52 -6.96 0.76
C ARG A 526 -2.00 -6.75 -0.67
N GLU A 527 -2.40 -5.52 -1.02
CA GLU A 527 -2.68 -5.13 -2.41
C GLU A 527 -1.40 -5.14 -3.28
N TYR A 528 -0.24 -4.93 -2.66
CA TYR A 528 1.08 -4.92 -3.31
C TYR A 528 1.58 -6.33 -3.64
N PHE A 529 1.45 -7.26 -2.69
CA PHE A 529 1.72 -8.69 -2.88
C PHE A 529 0.69 -9.37 -3.80
N SER A 530 -0.49 -8.79 -3.98
CA SER A 530 -1.43 -9.20 -5.03
C SER A 530 -0.91 -8.82 -6.43
N GLY A 531 -0.33 -7.62 -6.59
CA GLY A 531 0.38 -7.23 -7.81
C GLY A 531 1.58 -8.12 -8.14
N LEU A 532 2.37 -8.52 -7.13
CA LEU A 532 3.46 -9.51 -7.27
C LEU A 532 2.95 -10.93 -7.64
N ARG A 533 1.67 -11.21 -7.43
CA ARG A 533 1.00 -12.46 -7.80
C ARG A 533 0.66 -12.49 -9.30
N GLU A 534 0.21 -11.38 -9.87
CA GLU A 534 -0.17 -11.25 -11.28
C GLU A 534 1.00 -10.84 -12.19
N ALA A 535 1.92 -10.02 -11.70
CA ALA A 535 3.12 -9.60 -12.42
C ALA A 535 4.41 -10.00 -11.69
N SER A 536 5.11 -10.99 -12.26
CA SER A 536 6.54 -11.24 -12.07
C SER A 536 7.02 -11.97 -10.79
N SER A 537 6.19 -12.82 -10.19
CA SER A 537 6.63 -13.81 -9.18
C SER A 537 7.92 -14.57 -9.59
N LEU A 538 8.05 -14.92 -10.88
CA LEU A 538 9.25 -15.51 -11.46
C LEU A 538 10.45 -14.54 -11.52
N ALA A 539 10.26 -13.25 -11.76
CA ALA A 539 11.36 -12.28 -11.81
C ALA A 539 11.91 -12.00 -10.41
N VAL A 540 11.04 -11.85 -9.41
CA VAL A 540 11.43 -11.69 -8.01
C VAL A 540 12.11 -12.96 -7.49
N LEU A 541 11.57 -14.15 -7.79
CA LEU A 541 12.23 -15.42 -7.49
C LEU A 541 13.59 -15.55 -8.20
N THR A 542 13.69 -15.15 -9.47
CA THR A 542 14.95 -15.15 -10.22
C THR A 542 15.97 -14.18 -9.63
N LEU A 543 15.54 -12.99 -9.19
CA LEU A 543 16.39 -12.00 -8.52
C LEU A 543 16.91 -12.54 -7.18
N PHE A 544 16.06 -13.16 -6.36
CA PHE A 544 16.49 -13.81 -5.13
C PHE A 544 17.44 -14.99 -5.39
N LEU A 545 17.12 -15.88 -6.33
CA LEU A 545 17.99 -17.00 -6.70
C LEU A 545 19.33 -16.53 -7.28
N ALA A 546 19.34 -15.45 -8.08
CA ALA A 546 20.56 -14.84 -8.61
C ALA A 546 21.38 -14.18 -7.49
N TYR A 547 20.73 -13.49 -6.54
CA TYR A 547 21.41 -12.88 -5.39
C TYR A 547 22.00 -13.93 -4.43
N THR A 548 21.23 -14.96 -4.07
CA THR A 548 21.71 -16.08 -3.25
C THR A 548 22.77 -16.89 -3.98
N GLY A 549 22.61 -17.12 -5.29
CA GLY A 549 23.60 -17.81 -6.13
C GLY A 549 24.91 -17.03 -6.23
N LEU A 550 24.85 -15.71 -6.44
CA LEU A 550 26.02 -14.83 -6.44
C LEU A 550 26.69 -14.81 -5.05
N SER A 551 25.91 -14.73 -3.98
CA SER A 551 26.38 -14.76 -2.60
C SER A 551 27.14 -16.07 -2.29
N ALA A 552 26.53 -17.20 -2.64
CA ALA A 552 27.11 -18.53 -2.49
C ALA A 552 28.36 -18.72 -3.38
N ALA A 553 28.35 -18.20 -4.61
CA ALA A 553 29.50 -18.28 -5.52
C ALA A 553 30.70 -17.46 -5.02
N ILE A 554 30.47 -16.26 -4.48
CA ILE A 554 31.52 -15.43 -3.86
C ILE A 554 32.09 -16.14 -2.63
N TRP A 555 31.24 -16.65 -1.75
CA TRP A 555 31.66 -17.41 -0.57
C TRP A 555 32.44 -18.67 -0.94
N ALA A 556 31.95 -19.46 -1.90
CA ALA A 556 32.60 -20.67 -2.38
C ALA A 556 33.96 -20.38 -3.01
N TYR A 557 34.05 -19.33 -3.83
CA TYR A 557 35.30 -18.89 -4.45
C TYR A 557 36.40 -18.59 -3.42
N PHE A 558 36.06 -17.94 -2.30
CA PHE A 558 37.03 -17.70 -1.22
C PHE A 558 37.31 -18.98 -0.41
N LYS A 559 36.28 -19.73 -0.01
CA LYS A 559 36.42 -20.96 0.79
C LYS A 559 37.25 -22.04 0.10
N PHE A 560 37.07 -22.26 -1.21
CA PHE A 560 37.83 -23.26 -1.95
C PHE A 560 39.26 -22.82 -2.29
N ARG A 561 39.58 -21.52 -2.14
CA ARG A 561 40.95 -20.99 -2.29
C ARG A 561 41.75 -20.91 -0.98
N THR A 562 41.09 -20.96 0.17
CA THR A 562 41.75 -21.04 1.48
C THR A 562 42.10 -22.49 1.88
N LEU A 563 41.66 -23.49 1.12
CA LEU A 563 42.23 -24.84 1.19
C LEU A 563 43.71 -24.81 0.77
N PRO A 564 44.66 -25.23 1.62
CA PRO A 564 46.08 -25.12 1.31
C PRO A 564 46.47 -25.95 0.08
N ALA A 565 47.00 -25.29 -0.94
CA ALA A 565 47.81 -25.94 -1.97
C ALA A 565 49.16 -26.35 -1.37
N GLY A 566 49.17 -27.40 -0.54
CA GLY A 566 50.33 -27.79 0.26
C GLY A 566 50.17 -28.99 1.21
N GLN A 567 49.19 -29.87 0.99
CA GLN A 567 49.15 -31.21 1.60
C GLN A 567 48.72 -32.27 0.55
N THR A 568 49.61 -32.53 -0.39
CA THR A 568 49.65 -33.69 -1.30
C THR A 568 51.11 -34.06 -1.52
#